data_AF-A0A7W2FDM5-F1
#
_entry.id   AF-A0A7W2FDM5-F1
#
_cell.length_a   1.000
_cell.length_b   1.000
_cell.length_c   1.000
_cell.angle_alpha   90.00
_cell.angle_beta   90.00
_cell.angle_gamma   90.00
#
_symmetry.space_group_name_H-M   'P 1'
#
loop_
_entity.id
_entity.type
_entity.pdbx_description
1 polymer ?
#
loop_
_entity_poly.entity_id
_entity_poly.type
_entity_poly.pdbx_seq_one_letter_code
_entity_poly.pdbx_strand_id
1 'polypeptide(L)'
;MFFALWPEPAERDALAPWQTLVRGRPVVTANLHLTLAFLGWQPAAAVAPLMAILDELSVPPLRLEFDMLGYFSGQRIAWAGMRAPPPALLALQEQLTGALARAGFTADSHGPFRPHVTLTRHAPAPEALITTPVIWQHAQVALMRSGTPDGVYRVLRARRH
;
A
#
# COMPACT_ATOMS: atom_id res chain seq x y z
N MET A 1 -5.94 -2.34 11.07
CA MET A 1 -6.65 -1.58 10.03
C MET A 1 -5.66 -0.66 9.38
N PHE A 2 -5.85 -0.38 8.10
CA PHE A 2 -5.00 0.53 7.33
C PHE A 2 -5.75 1.01 6.10
N PHE A 3 -5.31 2.14 5.55
CA PHE A 3 -5.70 2.60 4.22
C PHE A 3 -4.64 2.21 3.22
N ALA A 4 -5.05 1.82 2.03
CA ALA A 4 -4.15 1.44 0.95
C ALA A 4 -4.69 1.85 -0.42
N LEU A 5 -3.79 2.01 -1.38
CA LEU A 5 -4.11 1.86 -2.78
C LEU A 5 -4.17 0.36 -3.11
N TRP A 6 -5.35 -0.06 -3.50
CA TRP A 6 -5.71 -1.42 -3.84
C TRP A 6 -5.83 -1.55 -5.36
N PRO A 7 -4.82 -2.11 -6.04
CA PRO A 7 -4.82 -2.29 -7.51
C PRO A 7 -5.91 -3.25 -8.00
N GLU A 8 -6.21 -3.19 -9.29
CA GLU A 8 -7.00 -4.24 -9.94
C GLU A 8 -6.22 -5.57 -10.04
N PRO A 9 -6.90 -6.73 -10.22
CA PRO A 9 -6.22 -8.02 -10.35
C PRO A 9 -5.11 -8.03 -11.40
N ALA A 10 -5.37 -7.52 -12.61
CA ALA A 10 -4.39 -7.48 -13.69
C ALA A 10 -3.13 -6.66 -13.33
N GLU A 11 -3.29 -5.57 -12.58
CA GLU A 11 -2.20 -4.73 -12.10
C GLU A 11 -1.36 -5.42 -11.02
N ARG A 12 -2.00 -6.21 -10.13
CA ARG A 12 -1.27 -7.07 -9.18
C ARG A 12 -0.50 -8.16 -9.89
N ASP A 13 -1.15 -8.84 -10.83
CA ASP A 13 -0.58 -9.95 -11.57
C ASP A 13 0.60 -9.50 -12.42
N ALA A 14 0.59 -8.27 -12.93
CA ALA A 14 1.72 -7.66 -13.62
C ALA A 14 2.94 -7.41 -12.71
N LEU A 15 2.72 -7.13 -11.42
CA LEU A 15 3.80 -6.91 -10.44
C LEU A 15 4.29 -8.23 -9.80
N ALA A 16 3.44 -9.25 -9.74
CA ALA A 16 3.73 -10.54 -9.11
C ALA A 16 5.06 -11.20 -9.57
N PRO A 17 5.46 -11.17 -10.85
CA PRO A 17 6.74 -11.73 -11.29
C PRO A 17 7.95 -11.14 -10.56
N TRP A 18 7.88 -9.90 -10.07
CA TRP A 18 8.99 -9.30 -9.34
C TRP A 18 9.29 -10.01 -8.02
N GLN A 19 8.33 -10.74 -7.47
CA GLN A 19 8.53 -11.53 -6.25
C GLN A 19 9.56 -12.66 -6.47
N THR A 20 9.74 -13.16 -7.70
CA THR A 20 10.72 -14.20 -8.01
C THR A 20 12.15 -13.65 -8.14
N LEU A 21 12.30 -12.33 -8.25
CA LEU A 21 13.61 -11.66 -8.29
C LEU A 21 14.29 -11.62 -6.93
N VAL A 22 13.56 -11.93 -5.85
CA VAL A 22 14.06 -11.84 -4.48
C VAL A 22 13.72 -13.11 -3.70
N ARG A 23 14.72 -13.71 -3.05
CA ARG A 23 14.52 -14.87 -2.17
C ARG A 23 13.75 -14.45 -0.90
N GLY A 24 13.05 -15.40 -0.28
CA GLY A 24 12.36 -15.20 1.00
C GLY A 24 10.94 -15.73 0.97
N ARG A 25 10.07 -15.17 1.81
CA ARG A 25 8.65 -15.50 1.87
C ARG A 25 7.84 -14.48 1.06
N PRO A 26 7.39 -14.80 -0.16
CA PRO A 26 6.60 -13.86 -0.94
C PRO A 26 5.28 -13.54 -0.23
N VAL A 27 4.83 -12.30 -0.37
CA VAL A 27 3.47 -11.92 0.00
C VAL A 27 2.50 -12.61 -0.96
N VAL A 28 1.34 -13.06 -0.47
CA VAL A 28 0.28 -13.60 -1.33
C VAL A 28 -0.07 -12.55 -2.39
N THR A 29 -0.10 -12.91 -3.68
CA THR A 29 -0.31 -11.95 -4.77
C THR A 29 -1.57 -11.11 -4.61
N ALA A 30 -2.67 -11.72 -4.13
CA ALA A 30 -3.92 -11.03 -3.82
C ALA A 30 -3.78 -9.94 -2.73
N ASN A 31 -2.71 -9.98 -1.93
CA ASN A 31 -2.39 -8.99 -0.91
C ASN A 31 -1.42 -7.90 -1.38
N LEU A 32 -0.98 -7.87 -2.64
CA LEU A 32 -0.12 -6.79 -3.12
C LEU A 32 -0.90 -5.47 -3.15
N HIS A 33 -0.40 -4.47 -2.41
CA HIS A 33 -0.99 -3.14 -2.26
C HIS A 33 0.06 -2.13 -1.84
N LEU A 34 -0.26 -0.85 -1.98
CA LEU A 34 0.55 0.26 -1.46
C LEU A 34 -0.16 0.87 -0.26
N THR A 35 0.45 0.75 0.93
CA THR A 35 -0.13 1.29 2.18
C THR A 35 0.00 2.80 2.22
N LEU A 36 -1.10 3.51 2.50
CA LEU A 36 -1.14 4.97 2.68
C LEU A 36 -1.03 5.37 4.16
N ALA A 37 -1.71 4.65 5.05
CA ALA A 37 -1.68 4.89 6.49
C ALA A 37 -1.98 3.59 7.27
N PHE A 38 -1.11 3.20 8.19
CA PHE A 38 -1.35 2.07 9.09
C PHE A 38 -1.95 2.58 10.40
N LEU A 39 -3.02 1.95 10.88
CA LEU A 39 -3.75 2.37 12.10
C LEU A 39 -3.69 1.32 13.22
N GLY A 40 -2.94 0.23 13.03
CA GLY A 40 -2.90 -0.85 14.02
C GLY A 40 -4.27 -1.46 14.32
N TRP A 41 -4.47 -1.95 15.54
CA TRP A 41 -5.79 -2.40 15.98
C TRP A 41 -6.72 -1.20 16.19
N GLN A 42 -7.96 -1.32 15.74
CA GLN A 42 -8.98 -0.28 15.92
C GLN A 42 -10.27 -0.95 16.40
N PRO A 43 -11.01 -0.33 17.34
CA PRO A 43 -12.29 -0.85 17.81
C PRO A 43 -13.34 -0.84 16.69
N ALA A 44 -14.38 -1.67 16.80
CA ALA A 44 -15.44 -1.74 15.79
C ALA A 44 -16.12 -0.38 15.55
N ALA A 45 -16.25 0.43 16.59
CA ALA A 45 -16.82 1.79 16.53
C ALA A 45 -16.00 2.75 15.64
N ALA A 46 -14.71 2.48 15.41
CA ALA A 46 -13.88 3.30 14.51
C ALA A 46 -14.21 3.10 13.03
N VAL A 47 -14.87 2.00 12.65
CA VAL A 47 -15.09 1.65 11.24
C VAL A 47 -15.93 2.72 10.51
N ALA A 48 -17.03 3.17 11.10
CA ALA A 48 -17.90 4.15 10.45
C ALA A 48 -17.21 5.52 10.25
N PRO A 49 -16.54 6.12 11.27
CA PRO A 49 -15.74 7.33 11.07
C PRO A 49 -14.64 7.18 10.01
N LEU A 50 -13.93 6.04 9.98
CA LEU A 50 -12.88 5.79 8.99
C LEU A 50 -13.45 5.65 7.56
N MET A 51 -14.65 5.08 7.42
CA MET A 51 -15.36 5.03 6.14
C MET A 51 -15.82 6.42 5.69
N ALA A 52 -16.26 7.29 6.60
CA ALA A 52 -16.61 8.67 6.25
C ALA A 52 -15.39 9.46 5.75
N ILE A 53 -14.24 9.30 6.41
CA ILE A 53 -12.97 9.89 5.95
C ILE A 53 -12.64 9.42 4.53
N LEU A 54 -12.79 8.12 4.23
CA LEU A 54 -12.57 7.57 2.89
C LEU A 54 -13.46 8.22 1.83
N ASP A 55 -14.73 8.48 2.17
CA ASP A 55 -15.73 9.06 1.26
C ASP A 55 -15.47 10.55 0.98
N GLU A 56 -14.80 11.24 1.89
CA GLU A 56 -14.47 12.66 1.76
C GLU A 56 -13.12 12.90 1.05
N LEU A 57 -12.33 11.84 0.81
CA LEU A 57 -11.07 12.00 0.08
C LEU A 57 -11.31 12.50 -1.35
N SER A 58 -10.42 13.37 -1.82
CA SER A 58 -10.33 13.77 -3.22
C SER A 58 -9.21 12.96 -3.84
N VAL A 59 -9.55 11.90 -4.56
CA VAL A 59 -8.56 11.02 -5.18
C VAL A 59 -8.44 11.41 -6.66
N PRO A 60 -7.33 12.06 -7.07
CA PRO A 60 -7.09 12.32 -8.47
C PRO A 60 -6.80 10.99 -9.21
N PRO A 61 -6.89 10.96 -10.55
CA PRO A 61 -6.32 9.86 -11.32
C PRO A 61 -4.85 9.68 -10.97
N LEU A 62 -4.46 8.46 -10.61
CA LEU A 62 -3.09 8.12 -10.23
C LEU A 62 -2.49 7.19 -11.28
N ARG A 63 -1.34 7.58 -11.83
CA ARG A 63 -0.46 6.68 -12.61
C ARG A 63 0.78 6.41 -11.79
N LEU A 64 0.90 5.20 -11.24
CA LEU A 64 2.03 4.76 -10.44
C LEU A 64 2.94 3.88 -11.29
N GLU A 65 4.17 4.32 -11.51
CA GLU A 65 5.15 3.59 -12.32
C GLU A 65 6.22 2.97 -11.42
N PHE A 66 6.03 1.72 -11.03
CA PHE A 66 7.02 0.98 -10.27
C PHE A 66 8.20 0.63 -11.17
N ASP A 67 9.37 1.17 -10.84
CA ASP A 67 10.59 1.12 -11.67
C ASP A 67 11.85 0.75 -10.85
N MET A 68 11.67 0.40 -9.57
CA MET A 68 12.78 0.02 -8.70
C MET A 68 12.39 -1.00 -7.63
N LEU A 69 13.39 -1.80 -7.24
CA LEU A 69 13.37 -2.57 -6.00
C LEU A 69 14.07 -1.77 -4.89
N GLY A 70 13.57 -1.91 -3.68
CA GLY A 70 14.23 -1.41 -2.50
C GLY A 70 14.12 -2.39 -1.33
N TYR A 71 14.75 -1.99 -0.23
CA TYR A 71 14.92 -2.86 0.93
C TYR A 71 14.78 -2.09 2.24
N PHE A 72 14.00 -2.65 3.16
CA PHE A 72 14.00 -2.24 4.57
C PHE A 72 14.81 -3.26 5.37
N SER A 73 16.05 -2.90 5.71
CA SER A 73 16.98 -3.79 6.41
C SER A 73 16.49 -4.21 7.80
N GLY A 74 15.91 -3.27 8.56
CA GLY A 74 15.39 -3.54 9.90
C GLY A 74 14.26 -4.59 9.93
N GLN A 75 13.42 -4.62 8.89
CA GLN A 75 12.29 -5.57 8.80
C GLN A 75 12.58 -6.75 7.88
N ARG A 76 13.71 -6.75 7.17
CA ARG A 76 14.07 -7.73 6.14
C ARG A 76 12.99 -7.87 5.07
N ILE A 77 12.56 -6.73 4.53
CA ILE A 77 11.48 -6.62 3.54
C ILE A 77 12.05 -6.09 2.23
N ALA A 78 11.85 -6.83 1.14
CA ALA A 78 12.03 -6.34 -0.21
C ALA A 78 10.71 -5.83 -0.78
N TRP A 79 10.76 -4.69 -1.48
CA TRP A 79 9.58 -3.98 -1.95
C TRP A 79 9.81 -3.38 -3.34
N ALA A 80 8.72 -3.25 -4.09
CA ALA A 80 8.67 -2.43 -5.31
C ALA A 80 8.37 -0.98 -4.94
N GLY A 81 9.02 -0.04 -5.61
CA GLY A 81 8.81 1.39 -5.41
C GLY A 81 8.99 2.18 -6.70
N MET A 82 8.93 3.49 -6.54
CA MET A 82 9.06 4.48 -7.61
C MET A 82 10.28 5.35 -7.29
N ARG A 83 11.17 5.55 -8.26
CA ARG A 83 12.28 6.52 -8.12
C ARG A 83 11.75 7.94 -8.02
N ALA A 84 10.66 8.24 -8.74
CA ALA A 84 9.96 9.51 -8.72
C ALA A 84 8.47 9.30 -8.43
N PRO A 85 8.06 9.22 -7.15
CA PRO A 85 6.65 9.14 -6.80
C PRO A 85 5.87 10.36 -7.31
N PRO A 86 4.66 10.20 -7.87
CA PRO A 86 3.90 11.32 -8.39
C PRO A 86 3.46 12.25 -7.24
N PRO A 87 3.52 13.59 -7.39
CA PRO A 87 3.11 14.54 -6.35
C PRO A 87 1.67 14.31 -5.87
N ALA A 88 0.78 13.88 -6.77
CA ALA A 88 -0.61 13.54 -6.45
C ALA A 88 -0.74 12.41 -5.41
N LEU A 89 0.17 11.42 -5.42
CA LEU A 89 0.19 10.36 -4.42
C LEU A 89 0.59 10.89 -3.04
N LEU A 90 1.58 11.79 -3.00
CA LEU A 90 2.04 12.40 -1.76
C LEU A 90 0.95 13.31 -1.17
N ALA A 91 0.31 14.12 -2.00
CA ALA A 91 -0.81 14.98 -1.60
C ALA A 91 -2.00 14.17 -1.09
N LEU A 92 -2.33 13.03 -1.73
CA LEU A 92 -3.37 12.12 -1.25
C LEU A 92 -3.04 11.56 0.15
N GLN A 93 -1.78 11.15 0.37
CA GLN A 93 -1.35 10.62 1.67
C GLN A 93 -1.38 11.70 2.76
N GLU A 94 -1.00 12.93 2.43
CA GLU A 94 -1.08 14.08 3.34
C GLU A 94 -2.54 14.43 3.66
N GLN A 95 -3.42 14.47 2.65
CA GLN A 95 -4.86 14.69 2.84
C GLN A 95 -5.45 13.65 3.79
N LEU A 96 -5.14 12.37 3.56
CA LEU A 96 -5.63 11.26 4.39
C LEU A 96 -5.11 11.36 5.83
N THR A 97 -3.81 11.55 6.03
CA THR A 97 -3.23 11.64 7.37
C THR A 97 -3.71 12.86 8.13
N GLY A 98 -3.91 14.00 7.46
CA GLY A 98 -4.53 15.18 8.04
C GLY A 98 -5.99 14.95 8.46
N ALA A 99 -6.78 14.25 7.64
CA ALA A 99 -8.17 13.90 7.98
C ALA A 99 -8.24 12.92 9.17
N LEU A 100 -7.37 11.92 9.20
CA LEU A 100 -7.23 10.98 10.31
C LEU A 100 -6.89 11.71 11.62
N ALA A 101 -5.90 12.60 11.59
CA ALA A 101 -5.47 13.37 12.75
C ALA A 101 -6.59 14.26 13.30
N ARG A 102 -7.34 14.97 12.43
CA ARG A 102 -8.50 15.78 12.85
C ARG A 102 -9.61 14.95 13.49
N ALA A 103 -9.77 13.70 13.08
CA ALA A 103 -10.73 12.76 13.66
C ALA A 103 -10.20 12.00 14.89
N GLY A 104 -8.99 12.33 15.38
CA GLY A 104 -8.39 11.70 16.57
C GLY A 104 -7.72 10.35 16.32
N PHE A 105 -7.47 9.98 15.06
CA PHE A 105 -6.71 8.78 14.72
C PHE A 105 -5.24 9.10 14.51
N THR A 106 -4.37 8.29 15.13
CA THR A 106 -2.93 8.36 14.91
C THR A 106 -2.52 7.24 13.96
N ALA A 107 -1.89 7.61 12.84
CA ALA A 107 -1.25 6.64 11.96
C ALA A 107 0.11 6.24 12.51
N ASP A 108 0.37 4.94 12.57
CA ASP A 108 1.70 4.41 12.88
C ASP A 108 2.66 4.82 11.77
N SER A 109 3.70 5.55 12.13
CA SER A 109 4.72 6.03 11.21
C SER A 109 6.11 5.75 11.77
N HIS A 110 6.99 5.23 10.90
CA HIS A 110 8.40 4.97 11.21
C HIS A 110 9.32 5.85 10.36
N GLY A 111 8.91 7.11 10.13
CA GLY A 111 9.66 8.12 9.37
C GLY A 111 8.85 8.73 8.22
N PRO A 112 9.52 9.36 7.25
CA PRO A 112 8.86 9.92 6.09
C PRO A 112 8.06 8.86 5.32
N PHE A 113 6.96 9.27 4.69
CA PHE A 113 6.19 8.38 3.83
C PHE A 113 7.04 7.92 2.64
N ARG A 114 7.22 6.60 2.53
CA ARG A 114 7.95 5.95 1.43
C ARG A 114 6.96 5.07 0.67
N PRO A 115 6.39 5.52 -0.45
CA PRO A 115 5.40 4.73 -1.17
C PRO A 115 6.03 3.47 -1.74
N HIS A 116 5.51 2.31 -1.33
CA HIS A 116 6.08 1.01 -1.68
C HIS A 116 5.00 -0.07 -1.67
N VAL A 117 5.26 -1.16 -2.41
CA VAL A 117 4.49 -2.41 -2.37
C VAL A 117 5.41 -3.49 -1.81
N THR A 118 5.03 -4.07 -0.66
CA THR A 118 5.82 -5.18 -0.09
C THR A 118 5.70 -6.41 -0.98
N LEU A 119 6.83 -6.90 -1.51
CA LEU A 119 6.87 -8.07 -2.38
C LEU A 119 7.18 -9.34 -1.59
N THR A 120 8.23 -9.30 -0.77
CA THR A 120 8.81 -10.48 -0.12
C THR A 120 9.30 -10.11 1.28
N ARG A 121 8.91 -10.92 2.27
CA ARG A 121 9.34 -10.80 3.69
C ARG A 121 10.44 -11.81 3.99
N HIS A 122 11.18 -11.58 5.09
CA HIS A 122 12.36 -12.37 5.45
C HIS A 122 13.40 -12.46 4.33
N ALA A 123 13.41 -11.44 3.46
CA ALA A 123 14.26 -11.38 2.29
C ALA A 123 15.66 -10.87 2.63
N PRO A 124 16.70 -11.27 1.88
CA PRO A 124 17.94 -10.51 1.82
C PRO A 124 17.73 -9.21 1.03
N ALA A 125 18.76 -8.35 0.98
CA ALA A 125 18.74 -7.20 0.08
C ALA A 125 18.63 -7.69 -1.38
N PRO A 126 17.78 -7.08 -2.23
CA PRO A 126 17.65 -7.44 -3.62
C PRO A 126 18.89 -6.99 -4.41
N GLU A 127 19.39 -7.86 -5.29
CA GLU A 127 20.50 -7.56 -6.21
C GLU A 127 20.01 -7.25 -7.63
N ALA A 128 18.77 -7.63 -7.94
CA ALA A 128 18.18 -7.45 -9.26
C ALA A 128 17.88 -5.98 -9.56
N LEU A 129 18.11 -5.59 -10.83
CA LEU A 129 17.68 -4.30 -11.37
C LEU A 129 16.38 -4.48 -12.15
N ILE A 130 15.51 -3.50 -12.04
CA ILE A 130 14.27 -3.44 -12.83
C ILE A 130 14.58 -2.79 -14.17
N THR A 131 14.25 -3.49 -15.24
CA THR A 131 14.41 -3.01 -16.63
C THR A 131 13.09 -2.74 -17.32
N THR A 132 11.99 -3.32 -16.84
CA THR A 132 10.63 -3.11 -17.37
C THR A 132 9.73 -2.62 -16.23
N PRO A 133 9.30 -1.34 -16.25
CA PRO A 133 8.41 -0.81 -15.23
C PRO A 133 7.02 -1.47 -15.26
N VAL A 134 6.37 -1.52 -14.10
CA VAL A 134 4.96 -1.92 -13.97
C VAL A 134 4.13 -0.70 -13.62
N ILE A 135 3.02 -0.52 -14.33
CA ILE A 135 2.16 0.65 -14.17
C ILE A 135 0.84 0.24 -13.51
N TRP A 136 0.46 0.95 -12.45
CA TRP A 136 -0.91 0.92 -11.92
C TRP A 136 -1.61 2.24 -12.25
N GLN A 137 -2.81 2.15 -12.83
CA GLN A 137 -3.68 3.28 -13.22
C GLN A 137 -5.06 3.23 -12.55
N HIS A 138 -5.51 2.05 -12.12
CA HIS A 138 -6.87 1.81 -11.63
C HIS A 138 -6.92 1.44 -10.14
N ALA A 139 -5.85 1.76 -9.41
CA ALA A 139 -5.77 1.50 -7.98
C ALA A 139 -6.76 2.38 -7.20
N GLN A 140 -7.56 1.74 -6.35
CA GLN A 140 -8.59 2.40 -5.54
C GLN A 140 -8.08 2.64 -4.13
N VAL A 141 -8.50 3.74 -3.50
CA VAL A 141 -8.30 3.88 -2.06
C VAL A 141 -9.28 2.94 -1.34
N ALA A 142 -8.74 2.09 -0.47
CA ALA A 142 -9.51 1.13 0.29
C ALA A 142 -9.17 1.19 1.78
N LEU A 143 -10.20 1.05 2.62
CA LEU A 143 -10.05 0.77 4.04
C LEU A 143 -9.99 -0.75 4.24
N MET A 144 -8.88 -1.20 4.81
CA MET A 144 -8.55 -2.61 4.95
C MET A 144 -8.53 -3.01 6.42
N ARG A 145 -9.04 -4.20 6.70
CA ARG A 145 -8.84 -4.88 7.99
C ARG A 145 -7.93 -6.09 7.76
N SER A 146 -6.85 -6.15 8.52
CA SER A 146 -6.09 -7.39 8.69
C SER A 146 -6.99 -8.44 9.31
N GLY A 147 -7.26 -9.56 8.63
CA GLY A 147 -8.05 -10.63 9.24
C GLY A 147 -8.29 -11.86 8.35
N THR A 148 -7.70 -12.98 8.77
CA THR A 148 -8.18 -14.39 8.84
C THR A 148 -6.94 -15.30 9.03
N PRO A 149 -7.08 -16.55 9.50
CA PRO A 149 -5.96 -17.51 9.63
C PRO A 149 -5.16 -17.70 8.33
N ASP A 150 -5.83 -17.52 7.18
CA ASP A 150 -5.26 -17.71 5.84
C ASP A 150 -4.39 -16.52 5.37
N GLY A 151 -4.32 -15.44 6.16
CA GLY A 151 -3.42 -14.31 5.93
C GLY A 151 -3.84 -13.34 4.82
N VAL A 152 -5.05 -13.46 4.25
CA VAL A 152 -5.59 -12.54 3.23
C VAL A 152 -6.22 -11.30 3.88
N TYR A 153 -5.97 -10.12 3.31
CA TYR A 153 -6.58 -8.87 3.79
C TYR A 153 -8.05 -8.79 3.38
N ARG A 154 -8.91 -8.31 4.29
CA ARG A 154 -10.32 -8.07 3.99
C ARG A 154 -10.55 -6.59 3.68
N VAL A 155 -11.07 -6.32 2.49
CA VAL A 155 -11.57 -4.99 2.11
C VAL A 155 -12.84 -4.71 2.93
N LEU A 156 -12.83 -3.63 3.72
CA LEU A 156 -14.04 -3.13 4.39
C LEU A 156 -14.83 -2.19 3.48
N ARG A 157 -14.11 -1.36 2.71
CA ARG A 157 -14.66 -0.49 1.66
C ARG A 157 -13.57 -0.15 0.66
N ALA A 158 -13.92 -0.01 -0.61
CA ALA A 158 -13.05 0.52 -1.66
C ALA A 158 -13.84 1.53 -2.50
N ARG A 159 -13.17 2.60 -2.95
CA ARG A 159 -13.79 3.65 -3.77
C ARG A 159 -13.07 3.76 -5.11
N ARG A 160 -13.82 3.55 -6.20
CA ARG A 160 -13.49 4.05 -7.54
C ARG A 160 -13.96 5.49 -7.63
N HIS A 161 -13.11 6.37 -8.13
CA HIS A 161 -13.51 7.70 -8.57
C HIS A 161 -13.67 7.70 -10.09
#